data_AF-A0A379SY32-F1
#
_entry.id   AF-A0A379SY32-F1
#
_cell.length_a   1.000
_cell.length_b   1.000
_cell.length_c   1.000
_cell.angle_alpha   90.00
_cell.angle_beta   90.00
_cell.angle_gamma   90.00
#
_symmetry.space_group_name_H-M   'P 1'
#
loop_
_entity.id
_entity.type
_entity.pdbx_description
1 polymer ?
#
loop_
_entity_poly.entity_id
_entity_poly.type
_entity_poly.pdbx_seq_one_letter_code
_entity_poly.pdbx_strand_id
1 'polypeptide(L)'
;MKYFKTNKNEIYVYDDDADKKFYKEGLIPISEEEANKILNPPPTHEELIQVAENERQRLLSHADKVMLDWRTELMLGEISDANRDKLSAWLAYKNEVKAVDVTTDPENVNWPVPPGL
;
A
#
# COMPACT_ATOMS: atom_id res chain seq x y z
N MET A 1 15.26 -3.13 -27.94
CA MET A 1 16.19 -2.31 -27.14
C MET A 1 17.22 -3.22 -26.47
N LYS A 2 18.48 -2.80 -26.42
CA LYS A 2 19.55 -3.50 -25.71
C LYS A 2 19.85 -2.79 -24.39
N TYR A 3 19.81 -3.54 -23.30
CA TYR A 3 20.01 -3.03 -21.95
C TYR A 3 21.41 -3.37 -21.44
N PHE A 4 22.02 -2.40 -20.79
CA PHE A 4 23.34 -2.53 -20.17
C PHE A 4 23.35 -1.85 -18.81
N LYS A 5 24.28 -2.27 -17.95
CA LYS A 5 24.57 -1.57 -16.69
C LYS A 5 26.06 -1.30 -16.51
N THR A 6 26.37 -0.32 -15.66
CA THR A 6 27.72 -0.14 -15.10
C THR A 6 27.89 -0.98 -13.82
N ASN A 7 29.11 -1.03 -13.29
CA ASN A 7 29.40 -1.64 -11.98
C ASN A 7 28.64 -0.97 -10.80
N LYS A 8 28.07 0.22 -11.01
CA LYS A 8 27.26 0.96 -10.02
C LYS A 8 25.76 0.81 -10.27
N ASN A 9 25.33 -0.14 -11.11
CA ASN A 9 23.94 -0.35 -11.54
C ASN A 9 23.31 0.85 -12.27
N GLU A 10 24.10 1.73 -12.90
CA GLU A 10 23.55 2.76 -13.78
C GLU A 10 23.15 2.12 -15.11
N ILE A 11 21.90 2.30 -15.54
CA ILE A 11 21.32 1.66 -16.73
C ILE A 11 21.58 2.49 -17.99
N TYR A 12 22.01 1.81 -19.05
CA TYR A 12 22.16 2.35 -20.40
C TYR A 12 21.29 1.54 -21.37
N VAL A 13 20.51 2.24 -22.18
CA VAL A 13 19.63 1.62 -23.20
C VAL A 13 20.09 2.11 -24.56
N TYR A 14 20.28 1.18 -25.48
CA TYR A 14 20.60 1.46 -26.87
C TYR A 14 19.56 0.80 -27.78
N ASP A 15 19.30 1.41 -28.93
CA ASP A 15 18.50 0.78 -29.97
C ASP A 15 19.15 -0.52 -30.45
N ASP A 16 18.33 -1.45 -30.96
CA ASP A 16 18.82 -2.77 -31.38
C ASP A 16 19.80 -2.69 -32.56
N ASP A 17 19.68 -1.65 -33.39
CA ASP A 17 20.53 -1.35 -34.55
C ASP A 17 21.69 -0.39 -34.23
N ALA A 18 21.84 0.06 -32.98
CA ALA A 18 22.91 0.96 -32.59
C ALA A 18 24.31 0.35 -32.79
N ASP A 19 25.19 1.08 -33.47
CA ASP A 19 26.58 0.70 -33.71
C ASP A 19 27.37 0.71 -32.38
N LYS A 20 28.09 -0.40 -32.11
CA LYS A 20 28.83 -0.61 -30.86
C LYS A 20 29.89 0.45 -30.59
N LYS A 21 30.37 1.18 -31.61
CA LYS A 21 31.32 2.31 -31.42
C LYS A 21 30.76 3.44 -30.55
N PHE A 22 29.43 3.53 -30.42
CA PHE A 22 28.76 4.51 -29.56
C PHE A 22 28.48 3.97 -28.16
N TYR A 23 28.81 2.70 -27.88
CA TYR A 23 28.60 2.13 -26.56
C TYR A 23 29.67 2.66 -25.62
N LYS A 24 29.25 3.06 -24.41
CA LYS A 24 30.20 3.38 -23.34
C LYS A 24 31.04 2.13 -23.05
N GLU A 25 32.35 2.31 -22.88
CA GLU A 25 33.24 1.20 -22.53
C GLU A 25 32.93 0.68 -21.12
N GLY A 26 33.16 -0.62 -20.91
CA GLY A 26 32.96 -1.27 -19.61
C GLY A 26 31.51 -1.55 -19.22
N LEU A 27 30.57 -1.48 -20.18
CA LEU A 27 29.17 -1.85 -19.97
C LEU A 27 28.98 -3.37 -19.89
N ILE A 28 28.12 -3.81 -18.97
CA ILE A 28 27.73 -5.20 -18.79
C ILE A 28 26.33 -5.38 -19.39
N PRO A 29 26.12 -6.26 -20.39
CA PRO A 29 24.79 -6.51 -20.95
C PRO A 29 23.90 -7.19 -19.90
N ILE A 30 22.63 -6.78 -19.86
CA ILE A 30 21.61 -7.33 -18.96
C ILE A 30 20.31 -7.55 -19.71
N SER A 31 19.42 -8.37 -19.15
CA SER A 31 18.06 -8.52 -19.69
C SER A 31 17.22 -7.27 -19.38
N GLU A 32 16.14 -7.10 -20.14
CA GLU A 32 15.11 -6.10 -19.83
C GLU A 32 14.52 -6.33 -18.43
N GLU A 33 14.34 -7.59 -18.02
CA GLU A 33 13.85 -7.93 -16.67
C GLU A 33 14.81 -7.47 -15.57
N GLU A 34 16.12 -7.67 -15.77
CA GLU A 34 17.13 -7.20 -14.82
C GLU A 34 17.21 -5.67 -14.79
N ALA A 35 17.09 -5.01 -15.95
CA ALA A 35 17.00 -3.56 -16.02
C ALA A 35 15.77 -3.04 -15.27
N ASN A 36 14.62 -3.70 -15.43
CA ASN A 36 13.39 -3.35 -14.73
C ASN A 36 13.51 -3.51 -13.21
N LYS A 37 14.19 -4.56 -12.71
CA LYS A 37 14.44 -4.73 -11.27
C LYS A 37 15.35 -3.64 -10.69
N ILE A 38 16.29 -3.13 -11.49
CA ILE A 38 17.18 -2.03 -11.07
C ILE A 38 16.44 -0.68 -11.09
N LEU A 39 15.63 -0.43 -12.13
CA LEU A 39 14.88 0.81 -12.29
C LEU A 39 13.68 0.89 -11.33
N ASN A 40 13.04 -0.24 -11.05
CA ASN A 40 11.87 -0.36 -10.20
C ASN A 40 12.13 -1.47 -9.16
N PRO A 41 12.97 -1.19 -8.14
CA PRO A 41 13.18 -2.16 -7.08
C PRO A 41 11.85 -2.46 -6.40
N PRO A 42 11.61 -3.73 -5.99
CA PRO A 42 10.45 -4.03 -5.17
C PRO A 42 10.51 -3.19 -3.88
N PRO A 43 9.35 -2.80 -3.33
CA PRO A 43 9.30 -2.11 -2.05
C PRO A 43 10.04 -2.88 -0.96
N THR A 44 10.70 -2.15 -0.08
CA THR A 44 11.27 -2.72 1.13
C THR A 44 10.16 -3.13 2.10
N HIS A 45 10.50 -4.02 3.03
CA HIS A 45 9.57 -4.45 4.08
C HIS A 45 9.00 -3.26 4.89
N GLU A 46 9.84 -2.27 5.21
CA GLU A 46 9.41 -1.05 5.92
C GLU A 46 8.43 -0.21 5.09
N GLU A 47 8.67 -0.07 3.78
CA GLU A 47 7.74 0.63 2.88
C GLU A 47 6.40 -0.11 2.80
N LEU A 48 6.41 -1.43 2.79
CA LEU A 48 5.19 -2.26 2.80
C LEU A 48 4.42 -2.08 4.12
N ILE A 49 5.11 -2.03 5.27
CA ILE A 49 4.50 -1.70 6.56
C ILE A 49 3.82 -0.32 6.49
N GLN A 50 4.49 0.68 5.93
CA GLN A 50 3.94 2.02 5.81
C GLN A 50 2.71 2.07 4.89
N VAL A 51 2.69 1.29 3.81
CA VAL A 51 1.52 1.13 2.94
C VAL A 51 0.35 0.51 3.70
N ALA A 52 0.59 -0.57 4.45
CA ALA A 52 -0.42 -1.20 5.28
C ALA A 52 -0.96 -0.26 6.38
N GLU A 53 -0.09 0.55 7.00
CA GLU A 53 -0.52 1.54 7.99
C GLU A 53 -1.38 2.65 7.36
N ASN A 54 -1.05 3.11 6.15
CA ASN A 54 -1.89 4.08 5.44
C ASN A 54 -3.29 3.52 5.18
N GLU A 55 -3.39 2.24 4.82
CA GLU A 55 -4.68 1.57 4.65
C GLU A 55 -5.44 1.45 5.98
N ARG A 56 -4.76 1.11 7.09
CA ARG A 56 -5.36 1.15 8.44
C ARG A 56 -6.00 2.51 8.72
N GLN A 57 -5.26 3.60 8.48
CA GLN A 57 -5.77 4.96 8.71
C GLN A 57 -6.94 5.31 7.78
N ARG A 58 -6.91 4.86 6.52
CA ARG A 58 -8.03 5.01 5.58
C ARG A 58 -9.30 4.34 6.10
N LEU A 59 -9.19 3.09 6.56
CA LEU A 59 -10.31 2.31 7.10
C LEU A 59 -10.89 2.94 8.38
N LEU A 60 -10.03 3.37 9.30
CA LEU A 60 -10.44 4.05 10.54
C LEU A 60 -11.15 5.38 10.25
N SER A 61 -10.62 6.16 9.31
CA SER A 61 -11.21 7.43 8.87
C SER A 61 -12.56 7.23 8.20
N HIS A 62 -12.72 6.17 7.41
CA HIS A 62 -14.01 5.81 6.81
C HIS A 62 -15.03 5.46 7.88
N ALA A 63 -14.68 4.60 8.84
CA ALA A 63 -15.56 4.23 9.95
C ALA A 63 -15.98 5.47 10.78
N ASP A 64 -15.07 6.41 11.03
CA ASP A 64 -15.40 7.65 11.74
C ASP A 64 -16.40 8.53 10.99
N LYS A 65 -16.34 8.57 9.65
CA LYS A 65 -17.32 9.28 8.83
C LYS A 65 -18.70 8.60 8.87
N VAL A 66 -18.74 7.28 8.76
CA VAL A 66 -20.00 6.50 8.80
C VAL A 66 -20.73 6.71 10.14
N MET A 67 -19.99 6.69 11.25
CA MET A 67 -20.58 6.80 12.59
C MET A 67 -20.92 8.24 13.02
N LEU A 68 -20.64 9.25 12.18
CA LEU A 68 -20.69 10.64 12.62
C LEU A 68 -22.07 11.04 13.16
N ASP A 69 -23.12 10.74 12.40
CA ASP A 69 -24.49 11.11 12.77
C ASP A 69 -24.95 10.37 14.02
N TRP A 70 -24.70 9.06 14.12
CA TRP A 70 -25.07 8.27 15.31
C TRP A 70 -24.33 8.73 16.57
N ARG A 71 -23.08 9.19 16.47
CA ARG A 71 -22.37 9.79 17.61
C ARG A 71 -23.02 11.11 18.03
N THR A 72 -23.44 11.93 17.08
CA THR A 72 -24.20 13.17 17.35
C THR A 72 -25.53 12.86 18.02
N GLU A 73 -26.31 11.90 17.48
CA GLU A 73 -27.57 11.45 18.09
C GLU A 73 -27.36 10.93 19.52
N LEU A 74 -26.29 10.15 19.76
CA LEU A 74 -25.95 9.65 21.10
C LEU A 74 -25.67 10.81 22.06
N MET A 75 -24.91 11.82 21.62
CA MET A 75 -24.59 13.00 22.43
C MET A 75 -25.82 13.85 22.77
N LEU A 76 -26.80 13.92 21.87
CA LEU A 76 -28.07 14.60 22.09
C LEU A 76 -29.06 13.78 22.93
N GLY A 77 -28.78 12.48 23.13
CA GLY A 77 -29.72 11.56 23.80
C GLY A 77 -30.88 11.12 22.90
N GLU A 78 -30.77 11.29 21.58
CA GLU A 78 -31.81 11.05 20.59
C GLU A 78 -31.62 9.75 19.79
N ILE A 79 -30.52 9.02 20.04
CA ILE A 79 -30.17 7.82 19.28
C ILE A 79 -31.22 6.71 19.41
N SER A 80 -31.64 6.16 18.27
CA SER A 80 -32.51 4.98 18.22
C SER A 80 -31.76 3.71 18.63
N ASP A 81 -32.47 2.67 19.07
CA ASP A 81 -31.86 1.37 19.39
C ASP A 81 -31.13 0.78 18.17
N ALA A 82 -31.71 0.92 16.97
CA ALA A 82 -31.08 0.46 15.73
C ALA A 82 -29.76 1.19 15.41
N ASN A 83 -29.71 2.52 15.59
CA ASN A 83 -28.48 3.28 15.38
C ASN A 83 -27.44 3.00 16.46
N ARG A 84 -27.88 2.69 17.70
CA ARG A 84 -26.99 2.27 18.79
C ARG A 84 -26.32 0.93 18.47
N ASP A 85 -27.05 -0.02 17.92
CA ASP A 85 -26.51 -1.32 17.51
C ASP A 85 -25.48 -1.16 16.38
N LYS A 86 -25.78 -0.32 15.38
CA LYS A 86 -24.84 0.01 14.31
C LYS A 86 -23.58 0.70 14.84
N LEU A 87 -23.73 1.69 15.72
CA LEU A 87 -22.61 2.38 16.35
C LEU A 87 -21.71 1.40 17.14
N SER A 88 -22.31 0.46 17.87
CA SER A 88 -21.58 -0.59 18.59
C SER A 88 -20.78 -1.50 17.64
N ALA A 89 -21.42 -1.97 16.56
CA ALA A 89 -20.77 -2.83 15.56
C ALA A 89 -19.59 -2.12 14.87
N TRP A 90 -19.76 -0.86 14.49
CA TRP A 90 -18.69 -0.07 13.86
C TRP A 90 -17.55 0.26 14.84
N LEU A 91 -17.82 0.40 16.14
CA LEU A 91 -16.78 0.51 17.17
C LEU A 91 -15.98 -0.79 17.32
N ALA A 92 -16.64 -1.94 17.30
CA ALA A 92 -15.98 -3.25 17.33
C ALA A 92 -15.06 -3.42 16.10
N TYR A 93 -15.57 -3.12 14.91
CA TYR A 93 -14.78 -3.11 13.67
C TYR A 93 -13.53 -2.25 13.77
N LYS A 94 -13.63 -1.01 14.29
CA LYS A 94 -12.44 -0.15 14.48
C LYS A 94 -11.40 -0.76 15.41
N ASN A 95 -11.84 -1.48 16.45
CA ASN A 95 -10.92 -2.16 17.37
C ASN A 95 -10.23 -3.34 16.69
N GLU A 96 -10.95 -4.10 15.88
CA GLU A 96 -10.36 -5.17 15.06
C GLU A 96 -9.33 -4.60 14.07
N VAL A 97 -9.65 -3.53 13.33
CA VAL A 97 -8.71 -2.86 12.40
C VAL A 97 -7.43 -2.42 13.11
N LYS A 98 -7.52 -1.87 14.32
CA LYS A 98 -6.35 -1.46 15.10
C LYS A 98 -5.49 -2.64 15.59
N ALA A 99 -6.11 -3.79 15.80
CA ALA A 99 -5.46 -4.98 16.32
C ALA A 99 -4.75 -5.83 15.24
N VAL A 100 -5.07 -5.61 13.95
CA VAL A 100 -4.42 -6.30 12.83
C VAL A 100 -2.91 -6.02 12.86
N ASP A 101 -2.08 -7.05 12.90
CA ASP A 101 -0.64 -6.91 12.72
C ASP A 101 -0.31 -6.61 11.26
N VAL A 102 0.46 -5.55 11.05
CA VAL A 102 0.92 -5.11 9.72
C VAL A 102 2.42 -5.31 9.55
N THR A 103 3.11 -5.87 10.54
CA THR A 103 4.57 -5.99 10.56
C THR A 103 5.05 -7.36 10.10
N THR A 104 4.32 -8.43 10.40
CA THR A 104 4.78 -9.79 10.06
C THR A 104 4.65 -10.10 8.56
N ASP A 105 3.54 -9.73 7.93
CA ASP A 105 3.26 -9.93 6.49
C ASP A 105 2.52 -8.71 5.92
N PRO A 106 3.21 -7.57 5.73
CA PRO A 106 2.59 -6.32 5.27
C PRO A 106 2.02 -6.39 3.84
N GLU A 107 2.43 -7.37 3.03
CA GLU A 107 1.92 -7.54 1.66
C GLU A 107 0.52 -8.18 1.64
N ASN A 108 0.21 -9.02 2.63
CA ASN A 108 -1.00 -9.84 2.65
C ASN A 108 -1.87 -9.58 3.90
N VAL A 109 -2.02 -8.30 4.27
CA VAL A 109 -2.83 -7.91 5.42
C VAL A 109 -4.30 -8.22 5.20
N ASN A 110 -4.87 -9.08 6.06
CA ASN A 110 -6.28 -9.40 6.04
C ASN A 110 -7.08 -8.45 6.93
N TRP A 111 -7.71 -7.44 6.32
CA TRP A 111 -8.54 -6.47 7.05
C TRP A 111 -9.90 -7.07 7.45
N PRO A 112 -10.45 -6.70 8.61
CA PRO A 112 -11.80 -7.09 8.99
C PRO A 112 -12.83 -6.54 7.99
N VAL A 113 -13.97 -7.19 7.90
CA VAL A 113 -15.05 -6.78 6.99
C VAL A 113 -15.88 -5.69 7.69
N PRO A 114 -16.14 -4.54 7.04
CA PRO A 114 -16.97 -3.50 7.62
C PRO A 114 -18.41 -4.03 7.86
N PRO A 115 -19.05 -3.63 8.97
CA PRO A 115 -20.44 -4.00 9.23
C PRO A 115 -21.40 -3.28 8.27
N GLY A 116 -22.64 -3.77 8.21
CA GLY A 116 -23.69 -3.16 7.38
C GLY A 116 -24.09 -1.76 7.83
N LEU A 117 -24.70 -1.02 6.90
CA LEU A 117 -25.29 0.31 7.15
C LEU A 117 -26.70 0.25 7.72
#